data_AF-A0A6J7A546-F1
#
_entry.id   AF-A0A6J7A546-F1
#
_cell.length_a   1.000
_cell.length_b   1.000
_cell.length_c   1.000
_cell.angle_alpha   90.00
_cell.angle_beta   90.00
_cell.angle_gamma   90.00
#
_symmetry.space_group_name_H-M   'P 1'
#
loop_
_entity.id
_entity.type
_entity.pdbx_description
1 polymer ?
#
loop_
_entity_poly.entity_id
_entity_poly.type
_entity_poly.pdbx_seq_one_letter_code
_entity_poly.pdbx_strand_id
1 'polypeptide(L)'
;MLTEEDLEFYASTFERTGFRGPVNWYRNIAANGLNYPAVGTQAIELPTLMLCAEWDPALPPELASGMPALCSDLEMHTIPKAGHWVHEEYPDQVNSLMTDWLTRRFLAPYES
;
A
#
# COMPACT_ATOMS: atom_id res chain seq x y z
N MET A 1 -14.46 -10.87 3.47
CA MET A 1 -14.45 -11.36 4.88
C MET A 1 -13.47 -12.51 4.93
N LEU A 2 -12.58 -12.51 5.92
CA LEU A 2 -11.59 -13.56 6.15
C LEU A 2 -12.29 -14.92 6.33
N THR A 3 -11.85 -15.95 5.60
CA THR A 3 -12.36 -17.31 5.79
C THR A 3 -11.63 -18.03 6.94
N GLU A 4 -12.16 -19.18 7.38
CA GLU A 4 -11.48 -20.00 8.39
C GLU A 4 -10.14 -20.53 7.87
N GLU A 5 -10.06 -20.86 6.58
CA GLU A 5 -8.83 -21.31 5.94
C GLU A 5 -7.75 -20.22 5.93
N ASP A 6 -8.15 -18.98 5.61
CA ASP A 6 -7.26 -17.82 5.67
C ASP A 6 -6.76 -17.60 7.11
N LEU A 7 -7.65 -17.70 8.11
CA LEU A 7 -7.29 -17.54 9.52
C LEU A 7 -6.27 -18.59 9.97
N GLU A 8 -6.50 -19.86 9.66
CA GLU A 8 -5.59 -20.96 9.97
C GLU A 8 -4.23 -20.78 9.29
N PHE A 9 -4.23 -20.30 8.04
CA PHE A 9 -2.99 -20.00 7.32
C PHE A 9 -2.16 -18.93 8.03
N TYR A 10 -2.78 -17.82 8.45
CA TYR A 10 -2.08 -16.78 9.19
C TYR A 10 -1.65 -17.27 10.58
N ALA A 11 -2.52 -17.97 11.32
CA ALA A 11 -2.22 -18.50 12.65
C ALA A 11 -1.02 -19.45 12.64
N SER A 12 -1.06 -20.48 11.80
CA SER A 12 0.03 -21.46 11.67
C SER A 12 1.35 -20.84 11.21
N THR A 13 1.29 -19.77 10.41
CA THR A 13 2.48 -19.01 10.01
C THR A 13 3.11 -18.31 11.22
N PHE A 14 2.31 -17.56 11.99
CA PHE A 14 2.80 -16.84 13.17
C PHE A 14 3.19 -17.75 14.34
N GLU A 15 2.62 -18.95 14.45
CA GLU A 15 3.10 -19.97 15.39
C GLU A 15 4.54 -20.39 15.08
N ARG A 16 4.88 -20.54 13.79
CA ARG A 16 6.21 -20.94 13.34
C ARG A 16 7.22 -19.80 13.39
N THR A 17 6.84 -18.58 13.03
CA THR A 17 7.77 -17.44 12.91
C THR A 17 7.81 -16.57 14.17
N GLY A 18 6.76 -16.62 14.99
CA GLY A 18 6.52 -15.67 16.07
C GLY A 18 6.28 -14.23 15.58
N PHE A 19 6.08 -13.32 16.54
CA PHE A 19 5.80 -11.91 16.27
C PHE A 19 7.03 -10.99 16.38
N ARG A 20 8.19 -11.51 16.81
CA ARG A 20 9.39 -10.67 17.05
C ARG A 20 9.84 -9.92 15.80
N GLY A 21 9.92 -10.61 14.66
CA GLY A 21 10.33 -10.00 13.38
C GLY A 21 9.37 -8.87 12.96
N PRO A 22 8.07 -9.16 12.80
CA PRO A 22 7.06 -8.16 12.44
C PRO A 22 7.01 -6.97 13.42
N VAL A 23 7.04 -7.20 14.73
CA VAL A 23 7.03 -6.12 15.73
C VAL A 23 8.30 -5.25 15.67
N ASN A 24 9.45 -5.82 15.27
CA ASN A 24 10.67 -5.04 15.15
C ASN A 24 10.61 -3.97 14.04
N TRP A 25 9.71 -4.08 13.06
CA TRP A 25 9.47 -2.99 12.09
C TRP A 25 9.04 -1.70 12.81
N TYR A 26 8.08 -1.81 13.72
CA TYR A 26 7.60 -0.67 14.52
C TYR A 26 8.68 -0.10 15.45
N ARG A 27 9.51 -0.97 16.04
CA ARG A 27 10.63 -0.55 16.90
C ARG A 27 11.71 0.23 16.17
N ASN A 28 11.75 0.18 14.84
CA ASN A 28 12.73 0.88 14.03
C ASN A 28 12.20 2.16 13.37
N ILE A 29 10.94 2.56 13.56
CA ILE A 29 10.40 3.79 12.93
C ILE A 29 11.27 5.02 13.26
N ALA A 30 11.60 5.23 14.54
CA ALA A 30 12.44 6.36 14.96
C ALA A 30 13.87 6.25 14.40
N ALA A 31 14.46 5.06 14.44
CA ALA A 31 15.81 4.82 13.90
C ALA A 31 15.85 5.05 12.38
N ASN A 32 14.81 4.66 11.64
CA ASN A 32 14.69 4.91 10.21
C ASN A 32 14.67 6.41 9.91
N GLY A 33 13.89 7.19 10.67
CA GLY A 33 13.86 8.65 10.54
C GLY A 33 15.21 9.31 10.79
N LEU A 34 15.97 8.84 11.78
CA LEU A 34 17.30 9.36 12.10
C LEU A 34 18.37 8.95 11.08
N ASN A 35 18.32 7.71 10.60
CA ASN A 35 19.33 7.16 9.69
C ASN A 35 19.11 7.57 8.24
N TYR A 36 17.88 7.91 7.85
CA TYR A 36 17.52 8.28 6.48
C TYR A 36 16.80 9.63 6.41
N PRO A 37 17.41 10.73 6.91
CA PRO A 37 16.78 12.05 6.98
C PRO A 37 16.47 12.67 5.61
N ALA A 38 17.05 12.11 4.54
CA ALA A 38 16.80 12.56 3.17
C ALA A 38 15.47 12.02 2.58
N VAL A 39 14.87 10.98 3.17
CA VAL A 39 13.58 10.44 2.70
C VAL A 39 12.51 11.51 2.85
N GLY A 40 11.76 11.77 1.78
CA GLY A 40 10.74 12.81 1.73
C GLY A 40 11.28 14.23 1.51
N THR A 41 12.59 14.41 1.30
CA THR A 41 13.18 15.73 0.95
C THR A 41 13.28 15.97 -0.56
N GLN A 42 13.21 14.91 -1.35
CA GLN A 42 13.19 14.95 -2.81
C GLN A 42 11.94 14.25 -3.33
N ALA A 43 11.40 14.75 -4.43
CA ALA A 43 10.25 14.14 -5.08
C ALA A 43 10.64 12.80 -5.72
N ILE A 44 9.74 11.83 -5.67
CA ILE A 44 9.81 10.60 -6.45
C ILE A 44 9.47 10.96 -7.90
N GLU A 45 10.40 10.71 -8.82
CA GLU A 45 10.23 11.01 -10.25
C GLU A 45 9.63 9.86 -11.07
N LEU A 46 9.46 8.69 -10.45
CA LEU A 46 8.91 7.49 -11.11
C LEU A 46 7.38 7.54 -11.14
N PRO A 47 6.74 6.92 -12.17
CA PRO A 47 5.30 6.72 -12.17
C PRO A 47 4.85 5.99 -10.90
N THR A 48 3.92 6.61 -10.17
CA THR A 48 3.48 6.15 -8.85
C THR A 48 1.96 6.02 -8.80
N LEU A 49 1.46 4.91 -8.23
CA LEU A 49 0.04 4.70 -7.93
C LEU A 49 -0.14 4.63 -6.41
N MET A 50 -1.03 5.45 -5.86
CA MET A 50 -1.47 5.37 -4.47
C MET A 50 -2.94 4.96 -4.41
N LEU A 51 -3.21 3.84 -3.73
CA LEU A 51 -4.57 3.39 -3.42
C LEU A 51 -4.83 3.62 -1.93
N CYS A 52 -5.70 4.59 -1.62
CA CYS A 52 -6.16 4.87 -0.26
C CYS A 52 -7.46 4.10 0.03
N ALA A 53 -7.74 3.87 1.30
CA ALA A 53 -8.98 3.26 1.76
C ALA A 53 -9.76 4.25 2.64
N GLU A 54 -11.03 4.52 2.29
CA GLU A 54 -11.83 5.60 2.90
C GLU A 54 -11.98 5.47 4.42
N TRP A 55 -12.10 4.25 4.93
CA TRP A 55 -12.38 3.95 6.33
C TRP A 55 -11.19 3.31 7.06
N ASP A 56 -9.97 3.42 6.53
CA ASP A 56 -8.78 2.91 7.21
C ASP A 56 -8.48 3.77 8.47
N PRO A 57 -8.62 3.20 9.69
CA PRO A 57 -8.39 3.96 10.92
C PRO A 57 -6.90 4.14 11.24
N ALA A 58 -6.02 3.34 10.64
CA ALA A 58 -4.57 3.41 10.86
C ALA A 58 -3.89 4.34 9.86
N LEU A 59 -4.36 4.35 8.61
CA LEU A 59 -3.83 5.14 7.50
C LEU A 59 -4.95 5.90 6.77
N PRO A 60 -5.60 6.87 7.43
CA PRO A 60 -6.69 7.61 6.82
C PRO A 60 -6.19 8.40 5.59
N PRO A 61 -7.02 8.60 4.54
CA PRO A 61 -6.58 9.20 3.27
C PRO A 61 -5.89 10.56 3.40
N GLU A 62 -6.20 11.33 4.44
CA GLU A 62 -5.58 12.62 4.73
C GLU A 62 -4.07 12.52 4.95
N LEU A 63 -3.55 11.38 5.43
CA LEU A 63 -2.11 11.18 5.57
C LEU A 63 -1.39 11.14 4.21
N ALA A 64 -2.11 10.82 3.13
CA ALA A 64 -1.59 10.81 1.76
C ALA A 64 -1.72 12.18 1.07
N SER A 65 -2.35 13.19 1.68
CA SER A 65 -2.63 14.48 1.03
C SER A 65 -1.38 15.26 0.61
N GLY A 66 -0.24 14.96 1.22
CA GLY A 66 1.05 15.57 0.88
C GLY A 66 1.76 14.91 -0.31
N MET A 67 1.33 13.72 -0.76
CA MET A 67 1.99 12.98 -1.83
C MET A 67 2.11 13.74 -3.17
N PRO A 68 1.11 14.54 -3.62
CA PRO A 68 1.25 15.31 -4.86
C PRO A 68 2.44 16.28 -4.89
N ALA A 69 2.92 16.73 -3.71
CA ALA A 69 4.12 17.57 -3.62
C ALA A 69 5.43 16.75 -3.61
N LEU A 70 5.34 15.44 -3.37
CA LEU A 70 6.48 14.54 -3.19
C LEU A 70 6.58 13.46 -4.27
N CYS A 71 5.66 13.41 -5.24
CA CYS A 71 5.66 12.48 -6.35
C CYS A 71 5.28 13.26 -7.62
N SER A 72 6.20 13.38 -8.58
CA SER A 72 5.97 14.23 -9.77
C SER A 72 5.08 13.57 -10.83
N ASP A 73 4.96 12.23 -10.80
CA ASP A 73 4.05 11.45 -11.63
C ASP A 73 3.19 10.53 -10.75
N LEU A 74 2.11 11.09 -10.22
CA LEU A 74 1.25 10.43 -9.23
C LEU A 74 -0.18 10.25 -9.76
N GLU A 75 -0.68 9.03 -9.64
CA GLU A 75 -2.10 8.70 -9.75
C GLU A 75 -2.61 8.26 -8.38
N MET A 76 -3.72 8.84 -7.90
CA MET A 76 -4.31 8.50 -6.60
C MET A 76 -5.76 8.10 -6.75
N HIS A 77 -6.17 7.05 -6.05
CA HIS A 77 -7.56 6.63 -5.92
C HIS A 77 -7.90 6.38 -4.45
N THR A 78 -9.09 6.76 -4.02
CA THR A 78 -9.63 6.36 -2.71
C THR A 78 -10.73 5.34 -2.94
N ILE A 79 -10.57 4.15 -2.37
CA ILE A 79 -11.53 3.06 -2.47
C ILE A 79 -12.61 3.28 -1.42
N PRO A 80 -13.87 3.51 -1.84
CA PRO A 80 -14.93 3.88 -0.93
C PRO A 80 -15.31 2.70 -0.03
N LYS A 81 -15.63 3.00 1.23
CA LYS A 81 -16.06 2.02 2.24
C LYS A 81 -15.05 0.89 2.54
N ALA A 82 -13.78 1.06 2.16
CA ALA A 82 -12.71 0.12 2.47
C ALA A 82 -12.01 0.45 3.77
N GLY A 83 -11.71 -0.58 4.57
CA GLY A 83 -10.84 -0.52 5.73
C GLY A 83 -9.38 -0.80 5.38
N HIS A 84 -8.61 -1.22 6.39
CA HIS A 84 -7.16 -1.38 6.30
C HIS A 84 -6.71 -2.47 5.32
N TRP A 85 -7.49 -3.54 5.18
CA TRP A 85 -7.12 -4.70 4.36
C TRP A 85 -7.75 -4.58 2.97
N VAL A 86 -7.56 -3.42 2.33
CA VAL A 86 -8.29 -3.02 1.12
C VAL A 86 -8.25 -4.03 -0.03
N HIS A 87 -7.14 -4.77 -0.18
CA HIS A 87 -6.97 -5.81 -1.19
C HIS A 87 -7.75 -7.09 -0.89
N GLU A 88 -8.01 -7.41 0.39
CA GLU A 88 -8.89 -8.51 0.79
C GLU A 88 -10.37 -8.07 0.80
N GLU A 89 -10.64 -6.81 1.13
CA GLU A 89 -12.00 -6.27 1.23
C GLU A 89 -12.63 -5.98 -0.14
N TYR A 90 -11.85 -5.40 -1.07
CA TYR A 90 -12.31 -5.01 -2.41
C TYR A 90 -11.32 -5.49 -3.50
N PRO A 91 -11.06 -6.82 -3.59
CA PRO A 91 -10.05 -7.38 -4.49
C PRO A 91 -10.27 -7.00 -5.95
N ASP A 92 -11.52 -7.07 -6.44
CA ASP A 92 -11.83 -6.75 -7.84
C ASP A 92 -11.51 -5.29 -8.18
N GLN A 93 -11.82 -4.37 -7.26
CA GLN A 93 -11.55 -2.94 -7.47
C GLN A 93 -10.06 -2.63 -7.42
N VAL A 94 -9.33 -3.19 -6.44
CA VAL A 94 -7.88 -3.06 -6.34
C VAL A 94 -7.20 -3.64 -7.59
N ASN A 95 -7.58 -4.85 -7.99
CA ASN A 95 -7.03 -5.52 -9.17
C ASN A 95 -7.31 -4.73 -10.45
N SER A 96 -8.54 -4.22 -10.62
CA SER A 96 -8.88 -3.41 -11.79
C SER A 96 -8.05 -2.12 -11.86
N LEU A 97 -7.89 -1.40 -10.74
CA LEU A 97 -7.09 -0.17 -10.71
C LEU A 97 -5.61 -0.45 -10.98
N MET A 98 -5.05 -1.49 -10.34
CA MET A 98 -3.66 -1.87 -10.53
C MET A 98 -3.36 -2.32 -11.96
N THR A 99 -4.20 -3.19 -12.54
CA THR A 99 -3.96 -3.75 -13.88
C THR A 99 -4.17 -2.71 -14.98
N ASP A 100 -5.19 -1.85 -14.86
CA ASP A 100 -5.38 -0.71 -15.76
C ASP A 100 -4.18 0.25 -15.71
N TRP A 101 -3.75 0.63 -14.51
CA TRP A 101 -2.59 1.50 -14.34
C TRP A 101 -1.30 0.90 -14.93
N LEU A 102 -1.00 -0.37 -14.61
CA LEU A 102 0.16 -1.06 -15.17
C LEU A 102 0.12 -1.14 -16.69
N THR A 103 -1.06 -1.40 -17.26
CA THR A 103 -1.25 -1.47 -18.71
C THR A 103 -0.98 -0.11 -19.35
N ARG A 104 -1.60 0.96 -18.85
CA ARG A 104 -1.42 2.32 -19.38
C ARG A 104 0.02 2.84 -19.23
N ARG A 105 0.71 2.49 -18.14
CA ARG A 105 2.01 3.07 -17.78
C ARG A 105 3.21 2.31 -18.33
N PHE A 106 3.12 0.98 -18.47
CA PHE A 106 4.30 0.16 -18.78
C PHE A 106 4.13 -0.80 -19.94
N LEU A 107 2.89 -1.09 -20.36
CA LEU A 107 2.64 -1.95 -21.51
C LEU A 107 2.31 -1.08 -22.72
N ALA A 108 3.20 -1.07 -23.73
CA ALA A 108 2.85 -0.49 -25.02
C ALA A 108 1.64 -1.24 -25.61
N PRO A 109 0.72 -0.55 -26.32
CA PRO A 109 -0.25 -1.26 -27.13
C PRO A 109 0.50 -2.17 -28.08
N TYR A 110 0.15 -3.46 -28.11
CA TYR A 110 0.68 -4.38 -29.11
C TYR A 110 0.25 -3.87 -30.48
N GLU A 111 1.18 -3.31 -31.27
CA GLU A 111 0.90 -2.91 -32.64
C GLU A 111 0.59 -4.18 -33.45
N SER A 112 -0.65 -4.30 -33.93
CA SER A 112 -1.08 -5.30 -34.91
C SER A 112 -0.80 -4.83 -36.33
#